data_AF-A0AAE3W0G0-F1
#
_entry.id   AF-A0AAE3W0G0-F1
#
_cell.length_a   1.000
_cell.length_b   1.000
_cell.length_c   1.000
_cell.angle_alpha   90.00
_cell.angle_beta   90.00
_cell.angle_gamma   90.00
#
_symmetry.space_group_name_H-M   'P 1'
#
loop_
_entity.id
_entity.type
_entity.pdbx_description
1 polymer ?
#
loop_
_entity_poly.entity_id
_entity_poly.type
_entity_poly.pdbx_seq_one_letter_code
_entity_poly.pdbx_strand_id
1 'polypeptide(L)'
;MRMVFTDAPEDEFYPARDRLIDAFDRWARQARRAVDLFVAEVLVEQRWSVGDGRLCRWQPEDLRYALIEYFPRGVSTREWSATIPTLHAFVDFLFDADLADARCADAAVLHAALDGLTAEYDAAMADETRFGPAKFWSMRMLDAGIDVQDHDAVQAFIADVQAGKVPYDEAVLAKVVQNQLTEDDEPPPALPPVDPPSRETVADAAAGSITLTRLLRFTEWVGDGRALTPKGNLKLADAAELISLLSLSDVLDPAIGDRTFKTTSSAELYETGLLFAWAKEARFVRVVKGRLLPVKSAAKTLRDPVAAAERAFEAFFHIGRAVCPPAYFSSIVPFRADEFTFALLMAMYLAQRPIEHDELGEIVGGLVEEFLGFDPDDSETGLAAGLRVHDQDVERLLTQLDLLGAVRHDGSRTALTAFGTALFQAHLRGMHVEVPTIDDLLDETAEVVVALAANTPSITAALLTRWRDHRPEAARAELRALAARTDDPEHRALAETYGGRRLAGRPHAVSARRRPTRRRR
;
A
#
# COMPACT_ATOMS: atom_id res chain seq x y z
N MET A 1 -25.89 5.44 11.58
CA MET A 1 -24.59 6.08 11.38
C MET A 1 -23.63 5.02 10.85
N ARG A 2 -22.82 5.34 9.85
CA ARG A 2 -21.62 4.59 9.44
C ARG A 2 -20.60 4.70 10.58
N MET A 3 -20.00 3.58 10.95
CA MET A 3 -19.03 3.47 12.05
C MET A 3 -17.69 2.86 11.61
N VAL A 4 -17.56 2.49 10.32
CA VAL A 4 -16.33 1.94 9.74
C VAL A 4 -15.83 2.87 8.64
N PHE A 5 -14.61 3.37 8.82
CA PHE A 5 -13.93 4.38 8.01
C PHE A 5 -12.50 3.96 7.64
N THR A 6 -12.23 2.66 7.60
CA THR A 6 -10.94 2.12 7.14
C THR A 6 -10.58 2.75 5.78
N ASP A 7 -9.43 3.44 5.73
CA ASP A 7 -8.90 4.17 4.56
C ASP A 7 -9.83 5.25 3.97
N ALA A 8 -10.80 5.75 4.74
CA ALA A 8 -11.69 6.82 4.26
C ALA A 8 -10.92 8.16 4.18
N PRO A 9 -11.13 8.99 3.15
CA PRO A 9 -10.49 10.30 3.06
C PRO A 9 -11.05 11.28 4.10
N GLU A 10 -10.29 12.34 4.37
CA GLU A 10 -10.62 13.37 5.36
C GLU A 10 -12.00 14.02 5.14
N ASP A 11 -12.37 14.28 3.88
CA ASP A 11 -13.62 14.93 3.50
C ASP A 11 -14.86 14.04 3.74
N GLU A 12 -14.67 12.72 3.81
CA GLU A 12 -15.70 11.77 4.26
C GLU A 12 -15.72 11.61 5.79
N PHE A 13 -14.53 11.52 6.41
CA PHE A 13 -14.40 11.18 7.82
C PHE A 13 -14.81 12.32 8.75
N TYR A 14 -14.27 13.54 8.58
CA TYR A 14 -14.51 14.64 9.53
C TYR A 14 -15.99 14.98 9.70
N PRO A 15 -16.82 15.08 8.63
CA PRO A 15 -18.25 15.31 8.80
C PRO A 15 -18.96 14.18 9.57
N ALA A 16 -18.47 12.94 9.49
CA ALA A 16 -19.03 11.81 10.22
C ALA A 16 -18.61 11.80 11.68
N ARG A 17 -17.33 12.10 11.98
CA ARG A 17 -16.82 12.34 13.33
C ARG A 17 -17.68 13.36 14.04
N ASP A 18 -17.90 14.53 13.44
CA ASP A 18 -18.68 15.61 14.05
C ASP A 18 -20.11 15.15 14.39
N ARG A 19 -20.76 14.37 13.51
CA ARG A 19 -22.09 13.79 13.78
C ARG A 19 -22.08 12.80 14.95
N LEU A 20 -21.03 12.00 15.09
CA LEU A 20 -20.86 11.05 16.19
C LEU A 20 -20.65 11.78 17.52
N ILE A 21 -19.79 12.80 17.53
CA ILE A 21 -19.51 13.62 18.72
C ILE A 21 -20.74 14.41 19.15
N ASP A 22 -21.49 14.97 18.19
CA ASP A 22 -22.79 15.60 18.44
C ASP A 22 -23.82 14.63 19.07
N ALA A 23 -23.81 13.37 18.63
CA ALA A 23 -24.68 12.35 19.19
C ALA A 23 -24.25 11.98 20.62
N PHE A 24 -22.95 11.86 20.86
CA PHE A 24 -22.37 11.62 22.17
C PHE A 24 -22.68 12.77 23.15
N ASP A 25 -22.51 14.03 22.75
CA ASP A 25 -22.84 15.20 23.57
C ASP A 25 -24.33 15.20 23.97
N ARG A 26 -25.23 14.96 23.01
CA ARG A 26 -26.67 14.88 23.29
C ARG A 26 -26.98 13.75 24.29
N TRP A 27 -26.37 12.59 24.13
CA TRP A 27 -26.55 11.47 25.05
C TRP A 27 -26.00 11.81 26.45
N ALA A 28 -24.79 12.37 26.54
CA ALA A 28 -24.14 12.71 27.80
C ALA A 28 -24.94 13.77 28.59
N ARG A 29 -25.48 14.78 27.90
CA ARG A 29 -26.39 15.78 28.50
C ARG A 29 -27.67 15.15 29.04
N GLN A 30 -28.26 14.20 28.31
CA GLN A 30 -29.45 13.49 28.76
C GLN A 30 -29.15 12.62 29.99
N ALA A 31 -27.99 11.94 29.99
CA ALA A 31 -27.48 11.14 31.09
C ALA A 31 -26.92 11.99 32.26
N ARG A 32 -26.85 13.33 32.10
CA ARG A 32 -26.25 14.29 33.05
C ARG A 32 -24.81 13.96 33.43
N ARG A 33 -24.03 13.50 32.46
CA ARG A 33 -22.60 13.19 32.63
C ARG A 33 -21.76 14.36 32.14
N ALA A 34 -20.77 14.76 32.93
CA ALA A 34 -19.75 15.70 32.49
C ALA A 34 -18.75 14.93 31.61
N VAL A 35 -18.51 15.43 30.40
CA VAL A 35 -17.62 14.84 29.41
C VAL A 35 -16.80 15.94 28.75
N ASP A 36 -15.59 15.61 28.32
CA ASP A 36 -14.75 16.46 27.50
C ASP A 36 -14.83 16.01 26.02
N LEU A 37 -15.53 16.76 25.18
CA LEU A 37 -15.77 16.37 23.79
C LEU A 37 -14.47 16.29 22.98
N PHE A 38 -13.45 17.11 23.33
CA PHE A 38 -12.16 17.08 22.68
C PHE A 38 -11.46 15.71 22.87
N VAL A 39 -11.60 15.09 24.05
CA VAL A 39 -11.06 13.75 24.29
C VAL A 39 -11.71 12.71 23.37
N ALA A 40 -13.02 12.77 23.19
CA ALA A 40 -13.74 11.85 22.31
C ALA A 40 -13.40 12.08 20.84
N GLU A 41 -13.25 13.35 20.41
CA GLU A 41 -12.78 13.71 19.06
C GLU A 41 -11.42 13.11 18.76
N VAL A 42 -10.44 13.35 19.64
CA VAL A 42 -9.07 12.83 19.50
C VAL A 42 -9.05 11.31 19.48
N LEU A 43 -9.84 10.64 20.33
CA LEU A 43 -9.91 9.18 20.35
C LEU A 43 -10.41 8.61 19.00
N VAL A 44 -11.49 9.20 18.47
CA VAL A 44 -12.10 8.76 17.22
C VAL A 44 -11.19 9.07 16.03
N GLU A 45 -10.53 10.22 16.04
CA GLU A 45 -9.56 10.62 15.01
C GLU A 45 -8.30 9.75 15.02
N GLN A 46 -7.77 9.42 16.19
CA GLN A 46 -6.68 8.46 16.33
C GLN A 46 -7.06 7.12 15.71
N ARG A 47 -8.27 6.64 16.00
CA ARG A 47 -8.74 5.34 15.50
C ARG A 47 -8.83 5.30 13.98
N TRP A 48 -9.13 6.44 13.35
CA TRP A 48 -9.19 6.56 11.89
C TRP A 48 -7.82 6.80 11.24
N SER A 49 -7.03 7.72 11.78
CA SER A 49 -5.76 8.16 11.17
C SER A 49 -4.62 7.16 11.34
N VAL A 50 -4.55 6.48 12.49
CA VAL A 50 -3.45 5.56 12.83
C VAL A 50 -3.97 4.14 13.12
N GLY A 51 -5.25 4.01 13.46
CA GLY A 51 -5.89 2.73 13.75
C GLY A 51 -6.51 2.05 12.53
N ASP A 52 -7.46 1.14 12.80
CA ASP A 52 -8.15 0.35 11.76
C ASP A 52 -9.41 1.03 11.18
N GLY A 53 -9.71 2.26 11.60
CA GLY A 53 -10.91 3.00 11.20
C GLY A 53 -12.24 2.44 11.71
N ARG A 54 -12.23 1.46 12.63
CA ARG A 54 -13.46 0.84 13.18
C ARG A 54 -13.86 1.51 14.48
N LEU A 55 -14.65 2.58 14.38
CA LEU A 55 -15.03 3.44 15.52
C LEU A 55 -15.96 2.74 16.53
N CYS A 56 -16.63 1.68 16.09
CA CYS A 56 -17.57 0.87 16.88
C CYS A 56 -16.93 -0.35 17.57
N ARG A 57 -15.66 -0.66 17.29
CA ARG A 57 -15.00 -1.89 17.78
C ARG A 57 -13.76 -1.53 18.57
N TRP A 58 -13.82 -1.71 19.89
CA TRP A 58 -12.73 -1.45 20.81
C TRP A 58 -12.34 -2.71 21.58
N GLN A 59 -11.04 -2.90 21.74
CA GLN A 59 -10.41 -3.87 22.63
C GLN A 59 -9.59 -3.15 23.72
N PRO A 60 -9.26 -3.81 24.84
CA PRO A 60 -8.38 -3.24 25.86
C PRO A 60 -7.03 -2.73 25.31
N GLU A 61 -6.47 -3.43 24.32
CA GLU A 61 -5.21 -3.09 23.67
C GLU A 61 -5.32 -1.78 22.87
N ASP A 62 -6.47 -1.55 22.24
CA ASP A 62 -6.75 -0.32 21.49
C ASP A 62 -6.77 0.90 22.44
N LEU A 63 -7.44 0.76 23.58
CA LEU A 63 -7.51 1.80 24.61
C LEU A 63 -6.14 2.04 25.23
N ARG A 64 -5.36 0.99 25.46
CA ARG A 64 -3.98 1.10 25.95
C ARG A 64 -3.11 1.85 24.96
N TYR A 65 -3.15 1.51 23.68
CA TYR A 65 -2.37 2.22 22.66
C TYR A 65 -2.75 3.70 22.60
N ALA A 66 -4.05 4.01 22.54
CA ALA A 66 -4.52 5.39 22.52
C ALA A 66 -4.02 6.17 23.75
N LEU A 67 -4.22 5.64 24.96
CA LEU A 67 -3.90 6.35 26.20
C LEU A 67 -2.40 6.40 26.50
N ILE A 68 -1.63 5.36 26.21
CA ILE A 68 -0.24 5.26 26.67
C ILE A 68 0.75 5.70 25.59
N GLU A 69 0.41 5.49 24.31
CA GLU A 69 1.31 5.85 23.20
C GLU A 69 0.86 7.13 22.50
N TYR A 70 -0.41 7.20 22.07
CA TYR A 70 -0.86 8.30 21.22
C TYR A 70 -1.08 9.63 21.98
N PHE A 71 -1.86 9.61 23.07
CA PHE A 71 -2.19 10.81 23.85
C PHE A 71 -0.94 11.52 24.43
N PRO A 72 -0.01 10.81 25.09
CA PRO A 72 1.22 11.39 25.61
C PRO A 72 2.09 12.00 24.51
N ARG A 73 2.07 11.42 23.31
CA ARG A 73 2.85 11.90 22.17
C ARG A 73 2.24 13.13 21.49
N GLY A 74 0.94 13.12 21.21
CA GLY A 74 0.31 14.11 20.31
C GLY A 74 -0.58 15.14 20.98
N VAL A 75 -1.22 14.82 22.11
CA VAL A 75 -2.31 15.65 22.66
C VAL A 75 -1.76 16.73 23.58
N SER A 76 -1.88 17.99 23.16
CA SER A 76 -1.42 19.16 23.92
C SER A 76 -2.52 19.67 24.87
N THR A 77 -2.50 19.25 26.13
CA THR A 77 -3.40 19.75 27.18
C THR A 77 -2.71 19.80 28.55
N ARG A 78 -3.15 20.72 29.41
CA ARG A 78 -2.71 20.83 30.82
C ARG A 78 -3.64 20.10 31.79
N GLU A 79 -4.86 19.83 31.37
CA GLU A 79 -5.88 19.19 32.19
C GLU A 79 -6.37 17.96 31.43
N TRP A 80 -5.96 16.79 31.91
CA TRP A 80 -6.32 15.49 31.32
C TRP A 80 -7.03 14.55 32.31
N SER A 81 -7.36 15.05 33.51
CA SER A 81 -8.09 14.26 34.51
C SER A 81 -9.49 13.85 34.05
N ALA A 82 -10.06 14.58 33.09
CA ALA A 82 -11.35 14.26 32.49
C ALA A 82 -11.26 13.17 31.40
N THR A 83 -10.07 12.76 30.96
CA THR A 83 -9.89 11.81 29.85
C THR A 83 -10.54 10.46 30.18
N ILE A 84 -10.07 9.77 31.24
CA ILE A 84 -10.60 8.44 31.60
C ILE A 84 -12.11 8.49 31.88
N PRO A 85 -12.65 9.41 32.72
CA PRO A 85 -14.10 9.53 32.91
C PRO A 85 -14.89 9.73 31.62
N THR A 86 -14.36 10.52 30.68
CA THR A 86 -14.97 10.72 29.37
C THR A 86 -14.97 9.43 28.55
N LEU A 87 -13.90 8.65 28.58
CA LEU A 87 -13.83 7.37 27.87
C LEU A 87 -14.80 6.33 28.45
N HIS A 88 -15.00 6.29 29.77
CA HIS A 88 -16.08 5.49 30.36
C HIS A 88 -17.46 5.92 29.82
N ALA A 89 -17.72 7.24 29.76
CA ALA A 89 -18.96 7.74 29.21
C ALA A 89 -19.12 7.42 27.71
N PHE A 90 -18.04 7.47 26.94
CA PHE A 90 -18.04 7.13 25.52
C PHE A 90 -18.33 5.64 25.29
N VAL A 91 -17.73 4.75 26.09
CA VAL A 91 -18.05 3.31 26.06
C VAL A 91 -19.53 3.11 26.34
N ASP A 92 -20.08 3.67 27.43
CA ASP A 92 -21.51 3.53 27.75
C ASP A 92 -22.40 4.05 26.61
N PHE A 93 -22.04 5.18 25.99
CA PHE A 93 -22.75 5.70 24.83
C PHE A 93 -22.79 4.72 23.66
N LEU A 94 -21.66 4.08 23.32
CA LEU A 94 -21.62 3.12 22.21
C LEU A 94 -22.59 1.94 22.43
N PHE A 95 -22.70 1.45 23.67
CA PHE A 95 -23.61 0.35 24.00
C PHE A 95 -25.06 0.81 24.11
N ASP A 96 -25.34 1.93 24.77
CA ASP A 96 -26.69 2.48 24.92
C ASP A 96 -27.31 2.89 23.57
N ALA A 97 -26.49 3.38 22.64
CA ALA A 97 -26.91 3.79 21.31
C ALA A 97 -26.95 2.64 20.28
N ASP A 98 -26.66 1.39 20.70
CA ASP A 98 -26.55 0.22 19.82
C ASP A 98 -25.58 0.45 18.64
N LEU A 99 -24.47 1.14 18.95
CA LEU A 99 -23.40 1.45 18.01
C LEU A 99 -22.20 0.51 18.17
N ALA A 100 -22.07 -0.20 19.28
CA ALA A 100 -21.00 -1.17 19.50
C ALA A 100 -21.09 -2.33 18.50
N ASP A 101 -19.98 -2.64 17.84
CA ASP A 101 -19.86 -3.79 16.96
C ASP A 101 -19.99 -5.10 17.75
N ALA A 102 -20.55 -6.15 17.13
CA ALA A 102 -20.73 -7.45 17.80
C ALA A 102 -19.41 -8.10 18.25
N ARG A 103 -18.27 -7.68 17.69
CA ARG A 103 -16.93 -8.13 18.09
C ARG A 103 -16.19 -7.13 18.98
N CYS A 104 -16.84 -6.03 19.39
CA CYS A 104 -16.32 -5.14 20.43
C CYS A 104 -16.20 -5.91 21.75
N ALA A 105 -15.16 -5.64 22.54
CA ALA A 105 -15.09 -6.21 23.88
C ALA A 105 -16.27 -5.73 24.74
N ASP A 106 -16.73 -6.57 25.66
CA ASP A 106 -17.84 -6.22 26.55
C ASP A 106 -17.55 -4.92 27.31
N ALA A 107 -18.58 -4.09 27.52
CA ALA A 107 -18.44 -2.81 28.24
C ALA A 107 -17.72 -2.94 29.58
N ALA A 108 -18.02 -4.01 30.35
CA ALA A 108 -17.37 -4.28 31.62
C ALA A 108 -15.85 -4.54 31.50
N VAL A 109 -15.42 -5.18 30.41
CA VAL A 109 -14.00 -5.44 30.12
C VAL A 109 -13.30 -4.14 29.73
N LEU A 110 -13.93 -3.31 28.90
CA LEU A 110 -13.40 -2.01 28.51
C LEU A 110 -13.26 -1.06 29.70
N HIS A 111 -14.27 -1.01 30.58
CA HIS A 111 -14.18 -0.23 31.81
C HIS A 111 -13.06 -0.72 32.74
N ALA A 112 -12.92 -2.04 32.93
CA ALA A 112 -11.84 -2.60 33.74
C ALA A 112 -10.45 -2.28 33.16
N ALA A 113 -10.33 -2.22 31.83
CA ALA A 113 -9.10 -1.79 31.17
C ALA A 113 -8.79 -0.31 31.45
N LEU A 114 -9.79 0.58 31.32
CA LEU A 114 -9.66 2.00 31.63
C LEU A 114 -9.25 2.24 33.10
N ASP A 115 -9.90 1.54 34.03
CA ASP A 115 -9.56 1.58 35.45
C ASP A 115 -8.09 1.18 35.68
N GLY A 116 -7.65 0.09 35.03
CA GLY A 116 -6.27 -0.41 35.11
C GLY A 116 -5.21 0.53 34.51
N LEU A 117 -5.58 1.35 33.52
CA LEU A 117 -4.67 2.27 32.83
C LEU A 117 -4.53 3.63 33.52
N THR A 118 -5.40 3.99 34.46
CA THR A 118 -5.50 5.36 35.00
C THR A 118 -4.16 5.90 35.54
N ALA A 119 -3.49 5.16 36.43
CA ALA A 119 -2.23 5.62 37.03
C ALA A 119 -1.07 5.66 36.03
N GLU A 120 -1.07 4.74 35.07
CA GLU A 120 -0.05 4.69 34.01
C GLU A 120 -0.24 5.85 33.02
N TYR A 121 -1.50 6.15 32.67
CA TYR A 121 -1.86 7.29 31.83
C TYR A 121 -1.42 8.62 32.44
N ASP A 122 -1.69 8.83 33.72
CA ASP A 122 -1.27 10.05 34.42
C ASP A 122 0.26 10.21 34.43
N ALA A 123 0.99 9.12 34.67
CA ALA A 123 2.45 9.13 34.61
C ALA A 123 2.96 9.40 33.18
N ALA A 124 2.34 8.81 32.16
CA ALA A 124 2.74 8.98 30.77
C ALA A 124 2.47 10.40 30.25
N MET A 125 1.33 10.99 30.57
CA MET A 125 1.01 12.37 30.18
C MET A 125 1.92 13.41 30.85
N ALA A 126 2.43 13.12 32.04
CA ALA A 126 3.36 13.99 32.77
C ALA A 126 4.83 13.86 32.31
N ASP A 127 5.19 12.81 31.56
CA ASP A 127 6.56 12.55 31.12
C ASP A 127 6.85 13.27 29.78
N GLU A 128 7.53 14.43 29.85
CA GLU A 128 7.92 15.20 28.66
C GLU A 128 8.79 14.41 27.67
N THR A 129 9.48 13.34 28.10
CA THR A 129 10.31 12.53 27.21
C THR A 129 9.49 11.62 26.28
N ARG A 130 8.20 11.44 26.57
CA ARG A 130 7.24 10.71 25.73
C ARG A 130 6.51 11.61 24.73
N PHE A 131 6.76 12.93 24.75
CA PHE A 131 6.11 13.85 23.84
C PHE A 131 6.65 13.68 22.42
N GLY A 132 5.80 13.91 21.43
CA GLY A 132 6.24 14.18 20.07
C GLY A 132 6.86 15.58 19.97
N PRO A 133 7.75 15.84 19.00
CA PRO A 133 8.39 17.16 18.84
C PRO A 133 7.38 18.31 18.73
N ALA A 134 6.27 18.10 18.00
CA ALA A 134 5.21 19.09 17.85
C ALA A 134 4.56 19.43 19.20
N LYS A 135 4.11 18.42 19.96
CA LYS A 135 3.53 18.61 21.30
C LYS A 135 4.51 19.29 22.26
N PHE A 136 5.78 18.90 22.26
CA PHE A 136 6.81 19.52 23.11
C PHE A 136 6.85 21.04 22.91
N TRP A 137 6.88 21.51 21.66
CA TRP A 137 6.85 22.94 21.37
C TRP A 137 5.50 23.60 21.63
N SER A 138 4.38 22.93 21.33
CA SER A 138 3.04 23.44 21.63
C SER A 138 2.83 23.65 23.13
N MET A 139 3.31 22.75 23.99
CA MET A 139 3.24 22.92 25.45
C MET A 139 4.04 24.14 25.93
N ARG A 140 5.21 24.41 25.33
CA ARG A 140 6.01 25.60 25.64
C ARG A 140 5.37 26.90 25.14
N MET A 141 4.71 26.88 23.98
CA MET A 141 3.90 28.00 23.50
C MET A 141 2.74 28.29 24.46
N LEU A 142 2.04 27.24 24.91
CA LEU A 142 0.99 27.36 25.92
C LEU A 142 1.55 27.96 27.22
N ASP A 143 2.73 27.53 27.68
CA ASP A 143 3.41 28.07 28.88
C ASP A 143 3.80 29.53 28.76
N ALA A 144 4.12 29.97 27.54
CA ALA A 144 4.33 31.37 27.22
C ALA A 144 3.01 32.16 27.05
N GLY A 145 1.84 31.50 27.16
CA GLY A 145 0.53 32.12 26.99
C GLY A 145 0.20 32.48 25.54
N ILE A 146 0.84 31.80 24.58
CA ILE A 146 0.66 32.03 23.15
C ILE A 146 -0.57 31.27 22.66
N ASP A 147 -1.44 31.97 21.95
CA ASP A 147 -2.53 31.34 21.20
C ASP A 147 -1.96 30.69 19.94
N VAL A 148 -2.06 29.36 19.86
CA VAL A 148 -1.56 28.57 18.72
C VAL A 148 -2.33 28.82 17.43
N GLN A 149 -3.49 29.48 17.48
CA GLN A 149 -4.25 29.92 16.29
C GLN A 149 -3.74 31.27 15.73
N ASP A 150 -2.97 32.02 16.52
CA ASP A 150 -2.34 33.27 16.08
C ASP A 150 -1.02 32.98 15.37
N HIS A 151 -1.06 33.02 14.04
CA HIS A 151 0.07 32.69 13.19
C HIS A 151 1.27 33.65 13.39
N ASP A 152 1.02 34.92 13.65
CA ASP A 152 2.09 35.91 13.86
C ASP A 152 2.79 35.67 15.21
N ALA A 153 2.02 35.33 16.24
CA ALA A 153 2.56 34.98 17.56
C ALA A 153 3.36 33.67 17.52
N VAL A 154 2.88 32.66 16.79
CA VAL A 154 3.60 31.39 16.57
C VAL A 154 4.92 31.63 15.83
N GLN A 155 4.93 32.43 14.76
CA GLN A 155 6.15 32.74 14.02
C GLN A 155 7.17 33.52 14.85
N ALA A 156 6.71 34.48 15.67
CA ALA A 156 7.57 35.21 16.59
C ALA A 156 8.22 34.26 17.63
N PHE A 157 7.45 33.31 18.17
CA PHE A 157 7.98 32.31 19.09
C PHE A 157 9.03 31.41 18.44
N ILE A 158 8.79 30.93 17.21
CA ILE A 158 9.76 30.11 16.47
C ILE A 158 11.07 30.88 16.27
N ALA A 159 11.00 32.16 15.89
CA ALA A 159 12.19 33.01 15.75
C ALA A 159 12.94 33.16 17.08
N ASP A 160 12.23 33.26 18.19
CA ASP A 160 12.83 33.35 19.53
C ASP A 160 13.44 32.01 19.99
N VAL A 161 12.86 30.87 19.63
CA VAL A 161 13.47 29.53 19.83
C VAL A 161 14.79 29.43 19.06
N GLN A 162 14.79 29.77 17.76
CA GLN A 162 15.98 29.74 16.90
C GLN A 162 17.08 30.69 17.38
N ALA A 163 16.70 31.83 17.97
CA ALA A 163 17.61 32.79 18.58
C ALA A 163 18.09 32.38 19.98
N GLY A 164 17.66 31.22 20.51
CA GLY A 164 18.03 30.72 21.83
C GLY A 164 17.44 31.51 23.00
N LYS A 165 16.34 32.24 22.77
CA LYS A 165 15.69 33.08 23.79
C LYS A 165 14.61 32.34 24.59
N VAL A 166 14.10 31.24 24.07
CA VAL A 166 13.12 30.39 24.76
C VAL A 166 13.87 29.35 25.58
N PRO A 167 13.71 29.33 26.92
CA PRO A 167 14.34 28.31 27.76
C PRO A 167 13.63 26.95 27.60
N TYR A 168 14.40 25.90 27.37
CA TYR A 168 13.92 24.52 27.36
C TYR A 168 15.01 23.57 27.87
N ASP A 169 14.63 22.35 28.26
CA ASP A 169 15.58 21.30 28.62
C ASP A 169 16.09 20.60 27.35
N GLU A 170 17.36 20.83 27.02
CA GLU A 170 18.00 20.28 25.82
C GLU A 170 18.14 18.76 25.87
N ALA A 171 18.30 18.17 27.07
CA ALA A 171 18.39 16.71 27.21
C ALA A 171 17.03 16.04 26.97
N VAL A 172 15.95 16.68 27.43
CA VAL A 172 14.58 16.22 27.15
C VAL A 172 14.28 16.33 25.66
N LEU A 173 14.58 17.47 25.01
CA LEU A 173 14.36 17.63 23.57
C LEU A 173 15.20 16.62 22.76
N ALA A 174 16.47 16.41 23.13
CA ALA A 174 17.31 15.41 22.48
C ALA A 174 16.72 13.99 22.61
N LYS A 175 16.12 13.67 23.77
CA LYS A 175 15.45 12.38 23.99
C LYS A 175 14.16 12.25 23.17
N VAL A 176 13.36 13.32 23.08
CA VAL A 176 12.16 13.39 22.22
C VAL A 176 12.52 13.16 20.75
N VAL A 177 13.53 13.87 20.24
CA VAL A 177 14.02 13.71 18.86
C VAL A 177 14.59 12.31 18.63
N GLN A 178 15.33 11.77 19.60
CA GLN A 178 15.86 10.41 19.51
C GLN A 178 14.73 9.37 19.43
N ASN A 179 13.71 9.48 20.28
CA ASN A 179 12.59 8.55 20.28
C ASN A 179 11.85 8.59 18.94
N GLN A 180 11.60 9.78 18.38
CA GLN A 180 11.03 9.92 17.03
C GLN A 180 11.83 9.16 15.97
N LEU A 181 13.16 9.36 15.92
CA LEU A 181 14.02 8.73 14.92
C LEU A 181 14.13 7.20 15.06
N THR A 182 13.86 6.66 16.25
CA THR A 182 13.84 5.21 16.49
C THR A 182 12.45 4.59 16.31
N GLU A 183 11.41 5.42 16.20
CA GLU A 183 10.00 5.03 16.14
C GLU A 183 9.35 5.34 14.78
N ASP A 184 10.09 5.83 13.78
CA ASP A 184 9.62 6.07 12.40
C ASP A 184 9.27 4.78 11.62
N ASP A 185 8.97 3.67 12.32
CA ASP A 185 8.22 2.55 11.75
C ASP A 185 6.74 2.96 11.69
N GLU A 186 6.40 3.91 10.80
CA GLU A 186 5.00 4.10 10.40
C GLU A 186 4.48 2.71 10.01
N PRO A 187 3.41 2.22 10.67
CA PRO A 187 2.92 0.88 10.39
C PRO A 187 2.62 0.80 8.89
N PRO A 188 3.09 -0.26 8.20
CA PRO A 188 2.88 -0.36 6.77
C PRO A 188 1.38 -0.27 6.48
N PRO A 189 0.99 0.38 5.38
CA PRO A 189 -0.42 0.56 5.06
C PRO A 189 -1.13 -0.79 5.07
N ALA A 190 -2.37 -0.80 5.60
CA ALA A 190 -3.18 -2.01 5.62
C ALA A 190 -3.34 -2.52 4.18
N LEU A 191 -2.93 -3.77 3.94
CA LEU A 191 -3.05 -4.35 2.61
C LEU A 191 -4.52 -4.62 2.29
N PRO A 192 -5.00 -4.27 1.07
CA PRO A 192 -6.34 -4.63 0.68
C PRO A 192 -6.43 -6.15 0.53
N PRO A 193 -7.55 -6.76 0.95
CA PRO A 193 -7.82 -8.15 0.70
C PRO A 193 -8.03 -8.38 -0.79
N VAL A 194 -7.64 -9.55 -1.27
CA VAL A 194 -7.79 -9.88 -2.69
C VAL A 194 -8.42 -11.27 -2.81
N ASP A 195 -9.27 -11.44 -3.82
CA ASP A 195 -9.72 -12.78 -4.20
C ASP A 195 -8.57 -13.48 -4.94
N PRO A 196 -7.91 -14.49 -4.33
CA PRO A 196 -6.81 -15.14 -5.01
C PRO A 196 -7.33 -15.83 -6.27
N PRO A 197 -6.65 -15.71 -7.42
CA PRO A 197 -7.07 -16.42 -8.62
C PRO A 197 -7.05 -17.93 -8.38
N SER A 198 -7.92 -18.64 -9.08
CA SER A 198 -7.92 -20.10 -9.03
C SER A 198 -6.58 -20.66 -9.52
N ARG A 199 -6.19 -21.84 -9.01
CA ARG A 199 -4.97 -22.53 -9.45
C ARG A 199 -4.94 -22.78 -10.97
N GLU A 200 -6.11 -23.03 -11.57
CA GLU A 200 -6.27 -23.21 -13.00
C GLU A 200 -5.96 -21.91 -13.75
N THR A 201 -6.54 -20.79 -13.31
CA THR A 201 -6.26 -19.45 -13.86
C THR A 201 -4.76 -19.10 -13.78
N VAL A 202 -4.10 -19.41 -12.67
CA VAL A 202 -2.66 -19.19 -12.50
C VAL A 202 -1.84 -20.08 -13.44
N ALA A 203 -2.22 -21.35 -13.60
CA ALA A 203 -1.53 -22.29 -14.48
C ALA A 203 -1.67 -21.91 -15.96
N ASP A 204 -2.87 -21.50 -16.39
CA ASP A 204 -3.13 -21.04 -17.75
C ASP A 204 -2.35 -19.76 -18.07
N ALA A 205 -2.31 -18.81 -17.13
CA ALA A 205 -1.53 -17.58 -17.29
C ALA A 205 -0.02 -17.86 -17.36
N ALA A 206 0.50 -18.76 -16.51
CA ALA A 206 1.89 -19.19 -16.58
C ALA A 206 2.21 -19.85 -17.93
N ALA A 207 1.31 -20.69 -18.46
CA ALA A 207 1.47 -21.32 -19.77
C ALA A 207 1.43 -20.31 -20.94
N GLY A 208 0.70 -19.20 -20.78
CA GLY A 208 0.64 -18.11 -21.75
C GLY A 208 1.80 -17.11 -21.68
N SER A 209 2.66 -17.20 -20.66
CA SER A 209 3.75 -16.24 -20.43
C SER A 209 4.86 -16.35 -21.49
N ILE A 210 5.14 -15.22 -22.16
CA ILE A 210 6.17 -15.13 -23.21
C ILE A 210 7.56 -15.31 -22.59
N THR A 211 7.85 -14.54 -21.53
CA THR A 211 9.14 -14.60 -20.84
C THR A 211 9.39 -15.99 -20.25
N LEU A 212 8.39 -16.59 -19.61
CA LEU A 212 8.55 -17.94 -19.04
C LEU A 212 8.84 -18.97 -20.13
N THR A 213 8.08 -18.93 -21.24
CA THR A 213 8.29 -19.83 -22.38
C THR A 213 9.72 -19.70 -22.92
N ARG A 214 10.23 -18.46 -23.04
CA ARG A 214 11.61 -18.19 -23.48
C ARG A 214 12.64 -18.74 -22.49
N LEU A 215 12.44 -18.56 -21.19
CA LEU A 215 13.34 -19.07 -20.13
C LEU A 215 13.41 -20.61 -20.11
N LEU A 216 12.27 -21.28 -20.25
CA LEU A 216 12.20 -22.74 -20.28
C LEU A 216 12.89 -23.29 -21.53
N ARG A 217 12.57 -22.76 -22.71
CA ARG A 217 13.22 -23.15 -23.98
C ARG A 217 14.71 -22.85 -23.99
N PHE A 218 15.14 -21.72 -23.42
CA PHE A 218 16.54 -21.41 -23.26
C PHE A 218 17.24 -22.48 -22.40
N THR A 219 16.62 -22.89 -21.29
CA THR A 219 17.18 -23.91 -20.39
C THR A 219 17.26 -25.28 -21.07
N GLU A 220 16.25 -25.65 -21.87
CA GLU A 220 16.27 -26.86 -22.70
C GLU A 220 17.39 -26.81 -23.74
N TRP A 221 17.54 -25.67 -24.43
CA TRP A 221 18.58 -25.45 -25.45
C TRP A 221 20.02 -25.58 -24.91
N VAL A 222 20.23 -25.23 -23.63
CA VAL A 222 21.54 -25.43 -22.98
C VAL A 222 21.93 -26.91 -22.96
N GLY A 223 20.95 -27.83 -22.80
CA GLY A 223 21.16 -29.27 -22.84
C GLY A 223 22.27 -29.76 -21.89
N ASP A 224 23.20 -30.56 -22.42
CA ASP A 224 24.37 -31.06 -21.68
C ASP A 224 25.45 -29.99 -21.39
N GLY A 225 25.23 -28.77 -21.86
CA GLY A 225 26.00 -27.59 -21.51
C GLY A 225 26.70 -26.92 -22.68
N ARG A 226 26.69 -25.59 -22.68
CA ARG A 226 27.26 -24.73 -23.73
C ARG A 226 28.55 -24.07 -23.27
N ALA A 227 29.52 -23.94 -24.17
CA ALA A 227 30.80 -23.30 -23.85
C ALA A 227 30.68 -21.78 -23.94
N LEU A 228 31.09 -21.06 -22.91
CA LEU A 228 31.12 -19.60 -22.90
C LEU A 228 32.47 -19.09 -23.43
N THR A 229 32.49 -17.83 -23.80
CA THR A 229 33.73 -17.09 -24.09
C THR A 229 34.57 -16.91 -22.81
N PRO A 230 35.85 -16.55 -22.90
CA PRO A 230 36.68 -16.26 -21.72
C PRO A 230 36.12 -15.14 -20.82
N LYS A 231 35.33 -14.22 -21.40
CA LYS A 231 34.64 -13.14 -20.66
C LYS A 231 33.32 -13.59 -20.01
N GLY A 232 32.95 -14.87 -20.15
CA GLY A 232 31.70 -15.41 -19.59
C GLY A 232 30.45 -15.14 -20.44
N ASN A 233 30.59 -14.57 -21.63
CA ASN A 233 29.48 -14.31 -22.55
C ASN A 233 29.17 -15.55 -23.40
N LEU A 234 27.94 -15.63 -23.92
CA LEU A 234 27.58 -16.57 -24.98
C LEU A 234 28.45 -16.31 -26.23
N LYS A 235 28.71 -17.36 -27.01
CA LYS A 235 29.36 -17.19 -28.31
C LYS A 235 28.38 -16.52 -29.26
N LEU A 236 28.86 -15.71 -30.20
CA LEU A 236 27.99 -15.05 -31.18
C LEU A 236 27.17 -16.04 -32.02
N ALA A 237 27.72 -17.22 -32.33
CA ALA A 237 26.98 -18.27 -33.04
C ALA A 237 25.82 -18.82 -32.19
N ASP A 238 26.06 -19.05 -30.90
CA ASP A 238 25.02 -19.49 -29.96
C ASP A 238 23.95 -18.39 -29.77
N ALA A 239 24.36 -17.11 -29.70
CA ALA A 239 23.44 -15.99 -29.63
C ALA A 239 22.57 -15.86 -30.90
N ALA A 240 23.16 -16.01 -32.08
CA ALA A 240 22.43 -16.02 -33.36
C ALA A 240 21.37 -17.14 -33.42
N GLU A 241 21.74 -18.33 -32.93
CA GLU A 241 20.82 -19.48 -32.81
C GLU A 241 19.64 -19.14 -31.87
N LEU A 242 19.92 -18.55 -30.71
CA LEU A 242 18.91 -18.18 -29.72
C LEU A 242 17.95 -17.09 -30.21
N ILE A 243 18.45 -16.07 -30.91
CA ILE A 243 17.60 -15.03 -31.51
C ILE A 243 16.52 -15.66 -32.39
N SER A 244 16.94 -16.60 -33.25
CA SER A 244 16.03 -17.29 -34.15
C SER A 244 15.09 -18.25 -33.41
N LEU A 245 15.64 -19.04 -32.47
CA LEU A 245 14.90 -20.08 -31.74
C LEU A 245 13.80 -19.50 -30.83
N LEU A 246 14.09 -18.37 -30.18
CA LEU A 246 13.23 -17.75 -29.17
C LEU A 246 12.47 -16.52 -29.70
N SER A 247 12.65 -16.21 -30.99
CA SER A 247 12.07 -15.05 -31.65
C SER A 247 12.37 -13.77 -30.86
N LEU A 248 13.66 -13.53 -30.59
CA LEU A 248 14.12 -12.33 -29.91
C LEU A 248 14.21 -11.17 -30.90
N SER A 249 14.04 -9.95 -30.41
CA SER A 249 14.10 -8.72 -31.23
C SER A 249 15.53 -8.25 -31.52
N ASP A 250 16.52 -8.89 -30.92
CA ASP A 250 17.93 -8.57 -31.13
C ASP A 250 18.33 -8.74 -32.61
N VAL A 251 19.07 -7.76 -33.13
CA VAL A 251 19.55 -7.77 -34.53
C VAL A 251 21.07 -7.85 -34.52
N LEU A 252 21.61 -8.85 -35.22
CA LEU A 252 23.04 -8.92 -35.52
C LEU A 252 23.38 -7.96 -36.65
N ASP A 253 24.50 -7.27 -36.50
CA ASP A 253 25.02 -6.31 -37.48
C ASP A 253 23.95 -5.28 -37.93
N PRO A 254 23.31 -4.52 -37.01
CA PRO A 254 22.20 -3.64 -37.37
C PRO A 254 22.63 -2.55 -38.35
N ALA A 255 21.77 -2.29 -39.34
CA ALA A 255 21.92 -1.16 -40.26
C ALA A 255 21.19 0.06 -39.70
N ILE A 256 21.92 1.13 -39.40
CA ILE A 256 21.37 2.40 -38.92
C ILE A 256 21.74 3.46 -39.96
N GLY A 257 20.75 3.89 -40.74
CA GLY A 257 20.97 4.69 -41.95
C GLY A 257 21.79 3.89 -42.97
N ASP A 258 22.84 4.50 -43.52
CA ASP A 258 23.70 3.88 -44.54
C ASP A 258 24.85 3.03 -43.96
N ARG A 259 24.88 2.82 -42.63
CA ARG A 259 26.00 2.16 -41.95
C ARG A 259 25.55 0.89 -41.23
N THR A 260 26.28 -0.20 -41.48
CA THR A 260 26.17 -1.45 -40.72
C THR A 260 27.13 -1.45 -39.55
N PHE A 261 26.63 -1.69 -38.34
CA PHE A 261 27.42 -1.73 -37.12
C PHE A 261 27.69 -3.18 -36.76
N LYS A 262 28.93 -3.65 -36.97
CA LYS A 262 29.27 -5.05 -36.73
C LYS A 262 29.15 -5.40 -35.24
N THR A 263 28.36 -6.42 -34.90
CA THR A 263 28.23 -6.96 -33.55
C THR A 263 29.49 -7.74 -33.19
N THR A 264 30.19 -7.33 -32.13
CA THR A 264 31.47 -7.95 -31.74
C THR A 264 31.36 -8.87 -30.53
N SER A 265 30.26 -8.75 -29.78
CA SER A 265 30.00 -9.52 -28.56
C SER A 265 28.51 -9.76 -28.39
N SER A 266 28.13 -10.92 -27.84
CA SER A 266 26.73 -11.16 -27.46
C SER A 266 26.25 -10.25 -26.31
N ALA A 267 27.17 -9.56 -25.62
CA ALA A 267 26.82 -8.56 -24.61
C ALA A 267 26.20 -7.28 -25.20
N GLU A 268 26.29 -7.08 -26.52
CA GLU A 268 25.62 -5.98 -27.24
C GLU A 268 24.15 -6.32 -27.56
N LEU A 269 23.73 -7.57 -27.36
CA LEU A 269 22.40 -8.08 -27.65
C LEU A 269 21.57 -8.07 -26.37
N TYR A 270 20.62 -7.13 -26.31
CA TYR A 270 19.87 -6.82 -25.09
C TYR A 270 19.00 -7.99 -24.62
N GLU A 271 18.10 -8.50 -25.47
CA GLU A 271 17.15 -9.54 -25.06
C GLU A 271 17.87 -10.85 -24.74
N THR A 272 18.91 -11.18 -25.50
CA THR A 272 19.76 -12.35 -25.29
C THR A 272 20.51 -12.25 -23.97
N GLY A 273 21.09 -11.08 -23.69
CA GLY A 273 21.79 -10.81 -22.43
C GLY A 273 20.87 -10.85 -21.22
N LEU A 274 19.68 -10.24 -21.35
CA LEU A 274 18.64 -10.25 -20.33
C LEU A 274 18.19 -11.68 -20.01
N LEU A 275 17.85 -12.48 -21.02
CA LEU A 275 17.38 -13.86 -20.83
C LEU A 275 18.45 -14.73 -20.16
N PHE A 276 19.71 -14.55 -20.56
CA PHE A 276 20.85 -15.23 -19.93
C PHE A 276 21.01 -14.85 -18.45
N ALA A 277 20.92 -13.56 -18.12
CA ALA A 277 20.99 -13.07 -16.75
C ALA A 277 19.83 -13.59 -15.91
N TRP A 278 18.61 -13.52 -16.44
CA TRP A 278 17.38 -13.96 -15.78
C TRP A 278 17.36 -15.47 -15.52
N ALA A 279 17.73 -16.30 -16.50
CA ALA A 279 17.79 -17.75 -16.31
C ALA A 279 18.85 -18.17 -15.27
N LYS A 280 19.95 -17.41 -15.16
CA LYS A 280 20.99 -17.63 -14.15
C LYS A 280 20.50 -17.24 -12.76
N GLU A 281 19.85 -16.08 -12.65
CA GLU A 281 19.34 -15.58 -11.36
C GLU A 281 18.19 -16.44 -10.83
N ALA A 282 17.28 -16.84 -11.71
CA ALA A 282 16.26 -17.86 -11.42
C ALA A 282 16.87 -19.24 -11.10
N ARG A 283 18.19 -19.41 -11.22
CA ARG A 283 18.93 -20.68 -11.06
C ARG A 283 18.34 -21.82 -11.89
N PHE A 284 17.86 -21.52 -13.08
CA PHE A 284 17.55 -22.54 -14.09
C PHE A 284 18.83 -23.04 -14.74
N VAL A 285 19.80 -22.14 -14.90
CA VAL A 285 21.14 -22.43 -15.40
C VAL A 285 22.20 -21.89 -14.45
N ARG A 286 23.44 -22.38 -14.59
CA ARG A 286 24.60 -21.92 -13.84
C ARG A 286 25.86 -22.00 -14.68
N VAL A 287 26.87 -21.19 -14.33
CA VAL A 287 28.18 -21.24 -14.96
C VAL A 287 29.13 -22.10 -14.11
N VAL A 288 29.75 -23.11 -14.72
CA VAL A 288 30.75 -23.96 -14.10
C VAL A 288 31.93 -24.12 -15.06
N LYS A 289 33.13 -23.70 -14.63
CA LYS A 289 34.38 -23.82 -15.42
C LYS A 289 34.24 -23.32 -16.86
N GLY A 290 33.62 -22.14 -17.05
CA GLY A 290 33.42 -21.54 -18.38
C GLY A 290 32.36 -22.21 -19.24
N ARG A 291 31.52 -23.09 -18.66
CA ARG A 291 30.38 -23.69 -19.35
C ARG A 291 29.07 -23.31 -18.66
N LEU A 292 28.06 -23.03 -19.47
CA LEU A 292 26.68 -22.89 -19.03
C LEU A 292 26.05 -24.28 -18.92
N LEU A 293 25.42 -24.59 -17.78
CA LEU A 293 24.81 -25.89 -17.50
C LEU A 293 23.44 -25.68 -16.84
N PRO A 294 22.46 -26.58 -17.06
CA PRO A 294 21.23 -26.58 -16.28
C PRO A 294 21.50 -26.90 -14.81
N VAL A 295 20.71 -26.31 -13.92
CA VAL A 295 20.76 -26.61 -12.49
C VAL A 295 19.95 -27.88 -12.22
N LYS A 296 20.62 -28.98 -11.89
CA LYS A 296 19.98 -30.29 -11.68
C LYS A 296 18.85 -30.27 -10.65
N SER A 297 18.98 -29.49 -9.58
CA SER A 297 17.95 -29.38 -8.54
C SER A 297 16.70 -28.61 -9.00
N ALA A 298 16.77 -27.85 -10.10
CA ALA A 298 15.63 -27.12 -10.66
C ALA A 298 14.73 -28.00 -11.54
N ALA A 299 15.10 -29.26 -11.85
CA ALA A 299 14.38 -30.11 -12.78
C ALA A 299 12.90 -30.37 -12.41
N LYS A 300 12.54 -30.35 -11.12
CA LYS A 300 11.14 -30.43 -10.70
C LYS A 300 10.41 -29.12 -10.99
N THR A 301 11.00 -27.99 -10.59
CA THR A 301 10.46 -26.65 -10.84
C THR A 301 10.25 -26.38 -12.32
N LEU A 302 11.21 -26.74 -13.18
CA LEU A 302 11.11 -26.52 -14.63
C LEU A 302 9.98 -27.30 -15.32
N ARG A 303 9.43 -28.34 -14.67
CA ARG A 303 8.26 -29.10 -15.17
C ARG A 303 6.93 -28.59 -14.63
N ASP A 304 6.97 -27.62 -13.73
CA ASP A 304 5.82 -27.00 -13.11
C ASP A 304 5.81 -25.51 -13.51
N PRO A 305 5.00 -25.10 -14.50
CA PRO A 305 5.00 -23.73 -15.01
C PRO A 305 4.74 -22.67 -13.92
N VAL A 306 3.91 -22.98 -12.93
CA VAL A 306 3.60 -22.05 -11.84
C VAL A 306 4.84 -21.87 -10.95
N ALA A 307 5.45 -22.97 -10.50
CA ALA A 307 6.66 -22.89 -9.69
C ALA A 307 7.86 -22.26 -10.45
N ALA A 308 7.93 -22.47 -11.77
CA ALA A 308 8.92 -21.82 -12.61
C ALA A 308 8.66 -20.31 -12.75
N ALA A 309 7.40 -19.90 -12.88
CA ALA A 309 7.02 -18.49 -12.93
C ALA A 309 7.32 -17.77 -11.62
N GLU A 310 6.96 -18.36 -10.46
CA GLU A 310 7.31 -17.82 -9.14
C GLU A 310 8.82 -17.58 -9.04
N ARG A 311 9.61 -18.56 -9.44
CA ARG A 311 11.08 -18.46 -9.39
C ARG A 311 11.65 -17.43 -10.37
N ALA A 312 11.02 -17.26 -11.54
CA ALA A 312 11.38 -16.21 -12.49
C ALA A 312 11.00 -14.82 -11.97
N PHE A 313 9.84 -14.69 -11.33
CA PHE A 313 9.37 -13.46 -10.70
C PHE A 313 10.29 -13.01 -9.57
N GLU A 314 10.66 -13.90 -8.65
CA GLU A 314 11.63 -13.60 -7.58
C GLU A 314 13.00 -13.16 -8.14
N ALA A 315 13.45 -13.81 -9.22
CA ALA A 315 14.70 -13.43 -9.88
C ALA A 315 14.66 -12.03 -10.51
N PHE A 316 13.47 -11.52 -10.85
CA PHE A 316 13.30 -10.24 -11.53
C PHE A 316 13.84 -9.07 -10.69
N PHE A 317 13.62 -9.10 -9.38
CA PHE A 317 14.11 -8.09 -8.42
C PHE A 317 15.64 -7.96 -8.43
N HIS A 318 16.37 -9.00 -8.84
CA HIS A 318 17.83 -9.04 -8.79
C HIS A 318 18.52 -8.82 -10.15
N ILE A 319 17.75 -8.64 -11.23
CA ILE A 319 18.29 -8.46 -12.59
C ILE A 319 18.11 -7.04 -13.14
N GLY A 320 17.87 -6.05 -12.27
CA GLY A 320 17.68 -4.65 -12.64
C GLY A 320 18.67 -4.11 -13.68
N ARG A 321 19.97 -4.34 -13.48
CA ARG A 321 21.01 -3.89 -14.43
C ARG A 321 20.99 -4.60 -15.78
N ALA A 322 20.37 -5.78 -15.87
CA ALA A 322 20.17 -6.48 -17.14
C ALA A 322 18.91 -5.98 -17.86
N VAL A 323 17.86 -5.60 -17.12
CA VAL A 323 16.62 -5.01 -17.68
C VAL A 323 16.86 -3.56 -18.12
N CYS A 324 17.59 -2.80 -17.31
CA CYS A 324 17.92 -1.40 -17.52
C CYS A 324 19.45 -1.28 -17.62
N PRO A 325 20.05 -1.53 -18.81
CA PRO A 325 21.49 -1.38 -18.98
C PRO A 325 21.91 0.05 -18.64
N PRO A 326 22.91 0.25 -17.76
CA PRO A 326 23.26 1.58 -17.30
C PRO A 326 23.78 2.44 -18.46
N ALA A 327 22.98 3.41 -18.88
CA ALA A 327 23.50 4.59 -19.56
C ALA A 327 24.19 5.45 -18.48
N TYR A 328 25.52 5.52 -18.53
CA TYR A 328 26.41 6.38 -17.72
C TYR A 328 25.72 7.27 -16.65
N PHE A 329 25.53 6.77 -15.41
CA PHE A 329 24.98 7.50 -14.23
C PHE A 329 23.70 8.35 -14.44
N SER A 330 22.98 8.22 -15.56
CA SER A 330 21.84 9.08 -15.87
C SER A 330 20.53 8.58 -15.27
N SER A 331 20.51 7.38 -14.69
CA SER A 331 19.36 6.80 -14.00
C SER A 331 19.76 6.01 -12.77
N ILE A 332 19.00 6.19 -11.68
CA ILE A 332 19.15 5.43 -10.41
C ILE A 332 18.42 4.09 -10.47
N VAL A 333 17.41 3.96 -11.33
CA VAL A 333 16.54 2.77 -11.45
C VAL A 333 17.35 1.47 -11.61
N PRO A 334 18.39 1.35 -12.46
CA PRO A 334 19.17 0.12 -12.57
C PRO A 334 19.86 -0.33 -11.27
N PHE A 335 20.15 0.61 -10.36
CA PHE A 335 20.87 0.37 -9.11
C PHE A 335 19.93 0.06 -7.94
N ARG A 336 18.64 0.43 -8.06
CA ARG A 336 17.59 0.25 -7.05
C ARG A 336 16.36 -0.45 -7.65
N ALA A 337 16.58 -1.28 -8.67
CA ALA A 337 15.48 -1.84 -9.45
C ALA A 337 14.56 -2.74 -8.62
N ASP A 338 15.09 -3.39 -7.59
CA ASP A 338 14.33 -4.13 -6.59
C ASP A 338 13.30 -3.23 -5.90
N GLU A 339 13.72 -2.06 -5.41
CA GLU A 339 12.85 -1.13 -4.71
C GLU A 339 11.85 -0.45 -5.64
N PHE A 340 12.27 -0.01 -6.82
CA PHE A 340 11.34 0.50 -7.84
C PHE A 340 10.31 -0.57 -8.23
N THR A 341 10.75 -1.80 -8.48
CA THR A 341 9.83 -2.91 -8.80
C THR A 341 8.85 -3.16 -7.66
N PHE A 342 9.34 -3.22 -6.42
CA PHE A 342 8.50 -3.46 -5.24
C PHE A 342 7.48 -2.34 -5.06
N ALA A 343 7.91 -1.08 -5.08
CA ALA A 343 7.04 0.08 -4.89
C ALA A 343 5.96 0.16 -5.98
N LEU A 344 6.32 -0.07 -7.25
CA LEU A 344 5.37 -0.08 -8.36
C LEU A 344 4.33 -1.21 -8.22
N LEU A 345 4.77 -2.43 -7.91
CA LEU A 345 3.86 -3.56 -7.70
C LEU A 345 2.98 -3.35 -6.47
N MET A 346 3.52 -2.78 -5.39
CA MET A 346 2.79 -2.44 -4.18
C MET A 346 1.73 -1.37 -4.47
N ALA A 347 2.08 -0.30 -5.19
CA ALA A 347 1.12 0.73 -5.59
C ALA A 347 -0.03 0.13 -6.41
N MET A 348 0.26 -0.72 -7.40
CA MET A 348 -0.78 -1.43 -8.17
C MET A 348 -1.61 -2.37 -7.29
N TYR A 349 -0.99 -3.00 -6.29
CA TYR A 349 -1.66 -3.90 -5.34
C TYR A 349 -2.60 -3.15 -4.40
N LEU A 350 -2.18 -1.99 -3.88
CA LEU A 350 -2.98 -1.11 -3.03
C LEU A 350 -4.14 -0.49 -3.82
N ALA A 351 -3.86 0.00 -5.03
CA ALA A 351 -4.85 0.70 -5.84
C ALA A 351 -6.03 -0.19 -6.26
N GLN A 352 -5.81 -1.50 -6.47
CA GLN A 352 -6.83 -2.45 -6.96
C GLN A 352 -7.55 -2.00 -8.26
N ARG A 353 -6.92 -1.09 -9.00
CA ARG A 353 -7.38 -0.50 -10.26
C ARG A 353 -6.18 -0.23 -11.17
N PRO A 354 -6.39 -0.04 -12.48
CA PRO A 354 -5.34 0.50 -13.33
C PRO A 354 -4.89 1.88 -12.84
N ILE A 355 -3.58 2.03 -12.72
CA ILE A 355 -2.89 3.31 -12.46
C ILE A 355 -2.67 3.98 -13.82
N GLU A 356 -3.05 5.24 -13.94
CA GLU A 356 -2.83 6.03 -15.16
C GLU A 356 -1.37 6.49 -15.23
N HIS A 357 -0.86 6.75 -16.45
CA HIS A 357 0.53 7.15 -16.67
C HIS A 357 0.98 8.36 -15.82
N ASP A 358 0.13 9.37 -15.66
CA ASP A 358 0.50 10.57 -14.90
C ASP A 358 0.65 10.26 -13.40
N GLU A 359 -0.26 9.45 -12.84
CA GLU A 359 -0.18 8.97 -11.45
C GLU A 359 1.04 8.05 -11.24
N LEU A 360 1.36 7.22 -12.22
CA LEU A 360 2.59 6.42 -12.21
C LEU A 360 3.84 7.31 -12.20
N GLY A 361 3.82 8.41 -12.95
CA GLY A 361 4.89 9.40 -12.98
C GLY A 361 5.09 10.09 -11.62
N GLU A 362 4.01 10.42 -10.92
CA GLU A 362 4.07 10.97 -9.55
C GLU A 362 4.71 9.97 -8.56
N ILE A 363 4.33 8.69 -8.63
CA ILE A 363 4.93 7.63 -7.80
C ILE A 363 6.43 7.50 -8.09
N VAL A 364 6.82 7.47 -9.36
CA VAL A 364 8.24 7.38 -9.78
C VAL A 364 9.01 8.62 -9.33
N GLY A 365 8.43 9.81 -9.48
CA GLY A 365 9.01 11.07 -9.03
C GLY A 365 9.31 11.08 -7.53
N GLY A 366 8.32 10.67 -6.72
CA GLY A 366 8.49 10.57 -5.26
C GLY A 366 9.60 9.60 -4.86
N LEU A 367 9.69 8.42 -5.51
CA LEU A 367 10.79 7.47 -5.27
C LEU A 367 12.15 8.06 -5.65
N VAL A 368 12.25 8.75 -6.77
CA VAL A 368 13.50 9.39 -7.21
C VAL A 368 13.92 10.48 -6.22
N GLU A 369 12.99 11.33 -5.78
CA GLU A 369 13.24 12.38 -4.79
C GLU A 369 13.71 11.79 -3.46
N GLU A 370 13.05 10.75 -2.96
CA GLU A 370 13.42 10.03 -1.73
C GLU A 370 14.87 9.51 -1.82
N PHE A 371 15.25 8.90 -2.94
CA PHE A 371 16.60 8.35 -3.10
C PHE A 371 17.69 9.37 -3.37
N LEU A 372 17.37 10.48 -4.06
CA LEU A 372 18.33 11.53 -4.35
C LEU A 372 18.46 12.54 -3.20
N GLY A 373 17.46 12.66 -2.34
CA GLY A 373 17.41 13.61 -1.24
C GLY A 373 17.19 15.06 -1.68
N PHE A 374 16.74 15.28 -2.92
CA PHE A 374 16.36 16.58 -3.48
C PHE A 374 15.44 16.39 -4.68
N ASP A 375 14.60 17.40 -4.96
CA ASP A 375 13.71 17.43 -6.11
C ASP A 375 14.51 17.62 -7.42
N PRO A 376 14.50 16.65 -8.36
CA PRO A 376 15.17 16.80 -9.65
C PRO A 376 14.54 17.86 -10.57
N ASP A 377 13.32 18.33 -10.28
CA ASP A 377 12.65 19.45 -10.96
C ASP A 377 13.08 20.83 -10.42
N ASP A 378 13.91 20.90 -9.37
CA ASP A 378 14.47 22.16 -8.92
C ASP A 378 15.40 22.76 -10.01
N SER A 379 14.87 23.79 -10.64
CA SER A 379 15.33 24.39 -11.91
C SER A 379 16.76 24.95 -11.89
N GLU A 380 17.41 25.01 -10.72
CA GLU A 380 18.79 25.49 -10.59
C GLU A 380 19.84 24.50 -11.12
N THR A 381 19.53 23.21 -11.23
CA THR A 381 20.54 22.17 -11.57
C THR A 381 20.54 21.73 -13.04
N GLY A 382 19.53 22.07 -13.83
CA GLY A 382 19.41 21.62 -15.24
C GLY A 382 19.15 20.12 -15.41
N LEU A 383 18.71 19.43 -14.34
CA LEU A 383 18.49 17.98 -14.28
C LEU A 383 17.14 17.50 -14.84
N ALA A 384 16.27 18.37 -15.37
CA ALA A 384 15.00 17.99 -16.02
C ALA A 384 15.14 17.01 -17.21
N ALA A 385 16.36 16.78 -17.73
CA ALA A 385 16.64 15.71 -18.67
C ALA A 385 16.74 14.31 -18.03
N GLY A 386 16.90 14.21 -16.70
CA GLY A 386 17.06 13.00 -15.91
C GLY A 386 15.75 12.22 -15.70
N LEU A 387 14.61 12.90 -15.50
CA LEU A 387 13.30 12.25 -15.34
C LEU A 387 12.95 11.35 -16.54
N ARG A 388 13.15 11.84 -17.77
CA ARG A 388 12.92 11.03 -18.99
C ARG A 388 13.75 9.74 -19.05
N VAL A 389 14.92 9.71 -18.41
CA VAL A 389 15.77 8.50 -18.39
C VAL A 389 15.24 7.51 -17.35
N HIS A 390 14.77 8.01 -16.20
CA HIS A 390 14.10 7.18 -15.19
C HIS A 390 12.81 6.57 -15.74
N ASP A 391 11.98 7.36 -16.41
CA ASP A 391 10.75 6.89 -17.07
C ASP A 391 11.06 5.78 -18.08
N GLN A 392 12.10 5.95 -18.90
CA GLN A 392 12.49 4.96 -19.88
C GLN A 392 12.95 3.63 -19.26
N ASP A 393 13.60 3.68 -18.08
CA ASP A 393 13.99 2.48 -17.35
C ASP A 393 12.79 1.83 -16.64
N VAL A 394 11.87 2.61 -16.10
CA VAL A 394 10.60 2.11 -15.54
C VAL A 394 9.77 1.42 -16.63
N GLU A 395 9.65 2.03 -17.80
CA GLU A 395 8.98 1.46 -18.97
C GLU A 395 9.59 0.10 -19.38
N ARG A 396 10.92 -0.05 -19.28
CA ARG A 396 11.60 -1.34 -19.51
C ARG A 396 11.21 -2.37 -18.44
N LEU A 397 11.20 -1.99 -17.16
CA LEU A 397 10.76 -2.88 -16.08
C LEU A 397 9.32 -3.35 -16.31
N LEU A 398 8.40 -2.43 -16.57
CA LEU A 398 7.00 -2.72 -16.82
C LEU A 398 6.79 -3.59 -18.06
N THR A 399 7.53 -3.33 -19.15
CA THR A 399 7.50 -4.17 -20.35
C THR A 399 7.92 -5.61 -20.04
N GLN A 400 8.96 -5.82 -19.22
CA GLN A 400 9.39 -7.18 -18.88
C GLN A 400 8.39 -7.90 -17.95
N LEU A 401 7.76 -7.17 -17.02
CA LEU A 401 6.69 -7.69 -16.18
C LEU A 401 5.42 -8.02 -16.98
N ASP A 402 5.11 -7.24 -18.02
CA ASP A 402 4.03 -7.49 -18.97
C ASP A 402 4.29 -8.74 -19.81
N LEU A 403 5.51 -8.90 -20.34
CA LEU A 403 5.93 -10.11 -21.05
C LEU A 403 5.97 -11.37 -20.16
N LEU A 404 6.23 -11.20 -18.86
CA LEU A 404 6.07 -12.27 -17.87
C LEU A 404 4.59 -12.58 -17.60
N GLY A 405 3.70 -11.61 -17.82
CA GLY A 405 2.26 -11.69 -17.56
C GLY A 405 1.87 -11.23 -16.15
N ALA A 406 2.80 -10.68 -15.37
CA ALA A 406 2.53 -10.20 -14.02
C ALA A 406 1.76 -8.87 -14.04
N VAL A 407 2.09 -8.01 -14.99
CA VAL A 407 1.44 -6.72 -15.18
C VAL A 407 0.74 -6.71 -16.55
N ARG A 408 -0.28 -5.86 -16.71
CA ARG A 408 -0.77 -5.44 -18.01
C ARG A 408 -0.41 -3.97 -18.18
N HIS A 409 0.41 -3.68 -19.18
CA HIS A 409 0.92 -2.33 -19.43
C HIS A 409 0.75 -1.96 -20.92
N ASP A 410 0.07 -0.85 -21.19
CA ASP A 410 -0.21 -0.36 -22.55
C ASP A 410 0.40 1.03 -22.85
N GLY A 411 1.32 1.49 -22.00
CA GLY A 411 1.93 2.82 -22.06
C GLY A 411 1.04 3.96 -21.56
N SER A 412 -0.27 3.72 -21.39
CA SER A 412 -1.20 4.70 -20.79
C SER A 412 -1.66 4.29 -19.41
N ARG A 413 -1.78 2.98 -19.17
CA ARG A 413 -2.29 2.39 -17.93
C ARG A 413 -1.51 1.15 -17.57
N THR A 414 -1.35 0.96 -16.27
CA THR A 414 -0.62 -0.17 -15.70
C THR A 414 -1.44 -0.80 -14.59
N ALA A 415 -1.60 -2.12 -14.60
CA ALA A 415 -2.30 -2.85 -13.54
C ALA A 415 -1.69 -4.23 -13.32
N LEU A 416 -1.73 -4.72 -12.08
CA LEU A 416 -1.50 -6.14 -11.83
C LEU A 416 -2.54 -7.00 -12.57
N THR A 417 -2.07 -8.07 -13.21
CA THR A 417 -2.97 -9.12 -13.67
C THR A 417 -3.35 -10.02 -12.50
N ALA A 418 -4.38 -10.85 -12.64
CA ALA A 418 -4.69 -11.86 -11.63
C ALA A 418 -3.48 -12.78 -11.34
N PHE A 419 -2.71 -13.11 -12.39
CA PHE A 419 -1.48 -13.88 -12.26
C PHE A 419 -0.38 -13.13 -11.51
N GLY A 420 -0.15 -11.85 -11.82
CA GLY A 420 0.79 -11.02 -11.07
C GLY A 420 0.39 -10.81 -9.62
N THR A 421 -0.89 -10.66 -9.33
CA THR A 421 -1.40 -10.63 -7.95
C THR A 421 -0.99 -11.90 -7.21
N ALA A 422 -1.18 -13.09 -7.80
CA ALA A 422 -0.78 -14.34 -7.15
C ALA A 422 0.74 -14.42 -6.91
N LEU A 423 1.55 -14.03 -7.90
CA LEU A 423 3.01 -13.98 -7.78
C LEU A 423 3.45 -13.01 -6.68
N PHE A 424 2.90 -11.80 -6.66
CA PHE A 424 3.25 -10.78 -5.68
C PHE A 424 2.78 -11.15 -4.27
N GLN A 425 1.61 -11.77 -4.12
CA GLN A 425 1.19 -12.31 -2.82
C GLN A 425 2.12 -13.42 -2.32
N ALA A 426 2.65 -14.27 -3.21
CA ALA A 426 3.64 -15.26 -2.82
C ALA A 426 4.95 -14.60 -2.36
N HIS A 427 5.38 -13.54 -3.04
CA HIS A 427 6.54 -12.72 -2.66
C HIS A 427 6.36 -12.06 -1.29
N LEU A 428 5.23 -11.39 -1.06
CA LEU A 428 4.88 -10.76 0.23
C LEU A 428 4.90 -11.79 1.38
N ARG A 429 4.29 -12.96 1.19
CA ARG A 429 4.34 -14.04 2.20
C ARG A 429 5.77 -14.54 2.44
N GLY A 430 6.60 -14.57 1.39
CA GLY A 430 8.03 -14.88 1.50
C GLY A 430 8.81 -13.88 2.35
N MET A 431 8.35 -12.63 2.42
CA MET A 431 8.85 -11.58 3.31
C MET A 431 8.16 -11.54 4.67
N HIS A 432 7.34 -12.54 5.00
CA HIS A 432 6.54 -12.59 6.23
C HIS A 432 5.51 -11.46 6.38
N VAL A 433 5.08 -10.86 5.27
CA VAL A 433 3.98 -9.91 5.24
C VAL A 433 2.66 -10.68 5.22
N GLU A 434 1.78 -10.39 6.17
CA GLU A 434 0.43 -10.96 6.19
C GLU A 434 -0.42 -10.31 5.10
N VAL A 435 -0.93 -11.15 4.20
CA VAL A 435 -1.81 -10.70 3.11
C VAL A 435 -3.23 -11.11 3.45
N PRO A 436 -4.14 -10.16 3.73
CA PRO A 436 -5.52 -10.47 4.04
C PRO A 436 -6.22 -11.07 2.83
N THR A 437 -7.11 -12.02 3.10
CA THR A 437 -7.88 -12.74 2.10
C THR A 437 -9.37 -12.53 2.35
N ILE A 438 -10.19 -12.86 1.34
CA ILE A 438 -11.65 -12.93 1.55
C ILE A 438 -12.00 -13.93 2.65
N ASP A 439 -11.22 -15.00 2.83
CA ASP A 439 -11.48 -16.01 3.86
C ASP A 439 -11.35 -15.44 5.27
N ASP A 440 -10.39 -14.53 5.50
CA ASP A 440 -10.19 -13.85 6.78
C ASP A 440 -11.38 -12.93 7.15
N LEU A 441 -12.18 -12.55 6.15
CA LEU A 441 -13.34 -11.67 6.28
C LEU A 441 -14.66 -12.41 6.37
N LEU A 442 -14.70 -13.72 6.10
CA LEU A 442 -15.93 -14.50 6.19
C LEU A 442 -16.53 -14.44 7.59
N ASP A 443 -15.66 -14.25 8.58
CA ASP A 443 -16.07 -14.13 9.97
C ASP A 443 -16.35 -12.70 10.46
N GLU A 444 -16.20 -11.69 9.60
CA GLU A 444 -16.42 -10.29 9.95
C GLU A 444 -17.90 -9.90 10.02
N THR A 445 -18.18 -8.74 10.63
CA THR A 445 -19.53 -8.17 10.71
C THR A 445 -19.93 -7.52 9.40
N ALA A 446 -21.24 -7.42 9.13
CA ALA A 446 -21.74 -6.83 7.89
C ALA A 446 -21.20 -5.43 7.60
N GLU A 447 -21.00 -4.58 8.61
CA GLU A 447 -20.52 -3.21 8.39
C GLU A 447 -19.08 -3.17 7.91
N VAL A 448 -18.20 -4.00 8.48
CA VAL A 448 -16.80 -4.12 8.05
C VAL A 448 -16.73 -4.64 6.61
N VAL A 449 -17.48 -5.71 6.31
CA VAL A 449 -17.47 -6.32 4.98
C VAL A 449 -18.06 -5.39 3.92
N VAL A 450 -19.13 -4.64 4.24
CA VAL A 450 -19.74 -3.68 3.32
C VAL A 450 -18.85 -2.46 3.11
N ALA A 451 -18.22 -1.92 4.15
CA ALA A 451 -17.30 -0.79 4.03
C ALA A 451 -16.11 -1.15 3.11
N LEU A 452 -15.51 -2.30 3.36
CA LEU A 452 -14.43 -2.82 2.52
C LEU A 452 -14.89 -3.08 1.08
N ALA A 453 -16.08 -3.67 0.90
CA ALA A 453 -16.66 -3.89 -0.42
C ALA A 453 -16.95 -2.59 -1.19
N ALA A 454 -17.30 -1.50 -0.51
CA ALA A 454 -17.46 -0.18 -1.12
C ALA A 454 -16.11 0.38 -1.60
N ASN A 455 -15.07 0.24 -0.76
CA ASN A 455 -13.73 0.73 -1.07
C ASN A 455 -12.96 -0.16 -2.07
N THR A 456 -13.38 -1.41 -2.28
CA THR A 456 -12.70 -2.35 -3.19
C THR A 456 -13.66 -2.97 -4.21
N PRO A 457 -14.06 -2.21 -5.27
CA PRO A 457 -15.00 -2.66 -6.29
C PRO A 457 -14.63 -3.97 -6.99
N SER A 458 -13.33 -4.29 -7.08
CA SER A 458 -12.82 -5.48 -7.76
C SER A 458 -13.21 -6.78 -7.07
N ILE A 459 -13.39 -6.78 -5.74
CA ILE A 459 -13.73 -7.98 -4.96
C ILE A 459 -15.16 -7.98 -4.42
N THR A 460 -15.89 -6.87 -4.51
CA THR A 460 -17.22 -6.67 -3.89
C THR A 460 -18.17 -7.86 -4.06
N ALA A 461 -18.32 -8.33 -5.31
CA ALA A 461 -19.24 -9.41 -5.62
C ALA A 461 -18.79 -10.75 -5.03
N ALA A 462 -17.49 -11.06 -5.11
CA ALA A 462 -16.92 -12.29 -4.55
C ALA A 462 -17.01 -12.28 -3.02
N LEU A 463 -16.61 -11.18 -2.39
CA LEU A 463 -16.61 -10.98 -0.95
C LEU A 463 -18.03 -11.11 -0.36
N LEU A 464 -18.97 -10.28 -0.83
CA LEU A 464 -20.33 -10.27 -0.27
C LEU A 464 -21.10 -11.57 -0.56
N THR A 465 -20.82 -12.24 -1.68
CA THR A 465 -21.41 -13.55 -1.97
C THR A 465 -20.87 -14.62 -1.03
N ARG A 466 -19.53 -14.76 -0.94
CA ARG A 466 -18.89 -15.78 -0.08
C ARG A 466 -19.22 -15.56 1.39
N TRP A 467 -19.17 -14.31 1.87
CA TRP A 467 -19.54 -13.96 3.24
C TRP A 467 -20.98 -14.34 3.58
N ARG A 468 -21.93 -14.02 2.69
CA ARG A 468 -23.34 -14.38 2.89
C ARG A 468 -23.55 -15.89 2.87
N ASP A 469 -22.89 -16.60 1.96
CA ASP A 469 -23.04 -18.05 1.81
C ASP A 469 -22.40 -18.80 2.99
N HIS A 470 -21.38 -18.22 3.62
CA HIS A 470 -20.79 -18.72 4.87
C HIS A 470 -21.74 -18.60 6.07
N ARG A 471 -22.62 -17.58 6.10
CA ARG A 471 -23.50 -17.26 7.25
C ARG A 471 -24.94 -16.93 6.84
N PRO A 472 -25.68 -17.84 6.19
CA PRO A 472 -26.87 -17.50 5.41
C PRO A 472 -28.00 -16.81 6.19
N GLU A 473 -28.25 -17.22 7.44
CA GLU A 473 -29.31 -16.63 8.27
C GLU A 473 -28.87 -15.33 8.95
N ALA A 474 -27.68 -15.30 9.56
CA ALA A 474 -27.14 -14.12 10.24
C ALA A 474 -26.84 -12.98 9.25
N ALA A 475 -26.20 -13.30 8.11
CA ALA A 475 -25.80 -12.32 7.10
C ALA A 475 -26.98 -11.47 6.60
N ARG A 476 -28.13 -12.08 6.35
CA ARG A 476 -29.32 -11.36 5.90
C ARG A 476 -29.87 -10.43 6.96
N ALA A 477 -29.86 -10.84 8.23
CA ALA A 477 -30.32 -10.02 9.34
C ALA A 477 -29.39 -8.83 9.55
N GLU A 478 -28.07 -9.07 9.57
CA GLU A 478 -27.06 -8.03 9.74
C GLU A 478 -27.08 -7.01 8.59
N LEU A 479 -27.16 -7.45 7.33
CA LEU A 479 -27.24 -6.52 6.18
C LEU A 479 -28.51 -5.66 6.22
N ARG A 480 -29.65 -6.21 6.68
CA ARG A 480 -30.88 -5.41 6.84
C ARG A 480 -30.76 -4.39 7.98
N ALA A 481 -30.16 -4.79 9.10
CA ALA A 481 -29.89 -3.89 10.21
C ALA A 481 -28.95 -2.76 9.78
N LEU A 482 -27.87 -3.10 9.06
CA LEU A 482 -26.94 -2.13 8.49
C LEU A 482 -27.64 -1.16 7.53
N ALA A 483 -28.41 -1.66 6.56
CA ALA A 483 -29.15 -0.83 5.60
C ALA A 483 -30.11 0.15 6.29
N ALA A 484 -30.72 -0.25 7.42
CA ALA A 484 -31.64 0.59 8.18
C ALA A 484 -30.91 1.70 8.97
N ARG A 485 -29.70 1.43 9.48
CA ARG A 485 -28.98 2.37 10.35
C ARG A 485 -27.94 3.22 9.64
N THR A 486 -27.24 2.72 8.62
CA THR A 486 -26.15 3.47 7.97
C THR A 486 -26.68 4.76 7.35
N ASP A 487 -25.95 5.86 7.45
CA ASP A 487 -26.23 7.13 6.75
C ASP A 487 -25.57 7.16 5.35
N ASP A 488 -24.58 6.28 5.11
CA ASP A 488 -23.86 6.17 3.84
C ASP A 488 -24.73 5.53 2.73
N PRO A 489 -24.93 6.21 1.58
CA PRO A 489 -25.79 5.72 0.51
C PRO A 489 -25.23 4.50 -0.22
N GLU A 490 -23.92 4.37 -0.37
CA GLU A 490 -23.28 3.25 -1.04
C GLU A 490 -23.34 1.99 -0.15
N HIS A 491 -23.00 2.14 1.12
CA HIS A 491 -23.13 1.05 2.10
C HIS A 491 -24.58 0.55 2.16
N ARG A 492 -25.56 1.47 2.15
CA ARG A 492 -26.99 1.13 2.13
C ARG A 492 -27.35 0.35 0.86
N ALA A 493 -26.90 0.81 -0.31
CA ALA A 493 -27.19 0.16 -1.58
C ALA A 493 -26.62 -1.27 -1.66
N LEU A 494 -25.37 -1.48 -1.19
CA LEU A 494 -24.76 -2.80 -1.09
C LEU A 494 -25.53 -3.70 -0.12
N ALA A 495 -25.83 -3.19 1.08
CA ALA A 495 -26.53 -3.93 2.11
C ALA A 495 -27.94 -4.37 1.68
N GLU A 496 -28.70 -3.50 0.98
CA GLU A 496 -30.02 -3.86 0.43
C GLU A 496 -29.92 -4.90 -0.70
N THR A 497 -28.96 -4.71 -1.61
CA THR A 497 -28.71 -5.62 -2.75
C THR A 497 -28.42 -7.04 -2.27
N TYR A 498 -27.51 -7.20 -1.30
CA TYR A 498 -27.08 -8.52 -0.83
C TYR A 498 -27.93 -9.07 0.32
N GLY A 499 -28.67 -8.21 1.04
CA GLY A 499 -29.62 -8.56 2.11
C GLY A 499 -30.99 -9.08 1.63
N GLY A 500 -31.20 -9.14 0.31
CA GLY A 500 -32.36 -9.76 -0.32
C GLY A 500 -33.60 -8.86 -0.44
N ARG A 501 -33.46 -7.54 -0.32
CA ARG A 501 -34.49 -6.63 -0.85
C ARG A 501 -34.28 -6.52 -2.35
N ARG A 502 -35.20 -7.06 -3.14
CA ARG A 502 -35.32 -6.69 -4.56
C ARG A 502 -35.48 -5.17 -4.62
N LEU A 503 -34.48 -4.48 -5.19
CA LEU A 503 -34.65 -3.13 -5.70
C LEU A 503 -35.78 -3.17 -6.73
N ALA A 504 -36.96 -2.69 -6.36
CA ALA A 504 -37.94 -2.25 -7.32
C ALA A 504 -37.45 -0.90 -7.90
N GLY A 505 -36.51 -0.96 -8.85
CA GLY A 505 -36.00 0.24 -9.51
C GLY A 505 -34.78 -0.03 -10.38
N ARG A 506 -34.95 0.10 -11.70
CA ARG A 506 -34.00 -0.10 -12.82
C ARG A 506 -32.53 0.32 -12.59
N PRO A 507 -31.58 -0.31 -13.32
CA PRO A 507 -30.17 0.05 -13.28
C PRO A 507 -29.91 1.46 -13.83
N HIS A 508 -29.07 2.21 -13.11
CA HIS A 508 -28.47 3.45 -13.60
C HIS A 508 -27.57 3.14 -14.80
N ALA A 509 -28.08 3.41 -16.00
CA ALA A 509 -27.23 3.67 -17.14
C ALA A 509 -26.43 4.94 -16.85
N VAL A 510 -25.10 4.83 -16.88
CA VAL A 510 -24.17 5.94 -16.91
C VAL A 510 -24.50 6.80 -18.14
N SER A 511 -25.23 7.88 -17.90
CA SER A 511 -25.56 8.88 -18.90
C SER A 511 -24.36 9.83 -19.04
N ALA A 512 -23.57 9.59 -20.08
CA ALA A 512 -22.59 10.54 -20.57
C ALA A 512 -23.27 11.88 -20.86
N ARG A 513 -22.94 12.91 -20.08
CA ARG A 513 -23.35 14.30 -20.35
C ARG A 513 -22.69 14.80 -21.64
N ARG A 514 -23.32 14.58 -22.79
CA ARG A 514 -23.07 15.37 -24.01
C ARG A 514 -23.78 16.72 -23.88
N ARG A 515 -23.00 17.80 -23.73
CA ARG A 515 -23.48 19.18 -23.91
C ARG A 515 -24.02 19.38 -25.33
N PRO A 516 -25.22 19.94 -25.54
CA PRO A 516 -25.68 20.31 -26.87
C PRO A 516 -25.06 21.66 -27.28
N THR A 517 -24.25 21.63 -28.34
CA THR A 517 -23.83 22.82 -29.09
C THR A 517 -25.04 23.56 -29.62
N ARG A 518 -25.28 24.77 -29.11
CA ARG A 518 -26.19 25.74 -29.73
C ARG A 518 -25.56 26.22 -31.04
N ARG A 519 -26.13 25.79 -32.18
CA ARG A 519 -26.01 26.53 -33.43
C ARG A 519 -26.86 27.80 -33.33
N ARG A 520 -26.24 28.97 -33.47
CA ARG A 520 -26.92 30.17 -33.91
C ARG A 520 -26.41 30.53 -35.30
N ARG A 521 -27.38 30.74 -36.19
CA ARG A 521 -27.25 31.60 -37.37
C ARG A 521 -27.07 33.03 -36.93
#